data_AF-E3QVK3-F1
#
_entry.id   AF-E3QVK3-F1
#
_cell.length_a   1.000
_cell.length_b   1.000
_cell.length_c   1.000
_cell.angle_alpha   90.00
_cell.angle_beta   90.00
_cell.angle_gamma   90.00
#
_symmetry.space_group_name_H-M   'P 1'
#
loop_
_entity.id
_entity.type
_entity.pdbx_description
1 polymer ?
#
loop_
_entity_poly.entity_id
_entity_poly.type
_entity_poly.pdbx_seq_one_letter_code
_entity_poly.pdbx_strand_id
1 'polypeptide(L)'
;MYSIHSSRSSSHKHLRKIEKRDKDARPKDTNSKQERALPSSHFSFLFIVNELQIAEENVPPSADLYGNPLPPRTSRGYGPEIVGRVWRYRDGVVSLAEGFFWYRPEPGSAGVICTVNNYIDEHGQPFRFLEQTLEHSTFSVFNCWRFLPCLHIDVDVTTVGGMGADNKLSHLEFYPDPTDAGLTRIRASGGSQRHVVGGRPSWIPALLPETYAAPSSHAQQSTGLGGCLPIIIGLLALTKKPGHTDDVFRNGEWSGNRFRGGRSSRAEPEPTGPVRGVLVQVCCDSTNPDSTIDAITDFEDRGKAIRDERL
;
A
#
# COMPACT_ATOMS: atom_id res chain seq x y z
N MET A 1 -30.63 27.10 74.23
CA MET A 1 -29.51 27.77 74.94
C MET A 1 -28.60 28.40 73.89
N TYR A 2 -28.54 29.75 73.93
CA TYR A 2 -27.59 30.73 73.34
C TYR A 2 -27.17 30.56 71.85
N SER A 3 -27.66 31.33 70.87
CA SER A 3 -27.64 32.81 70.59
C SER A 3 -26.20 33.34 70.39
N ILE A 4 -25.85 33.96 69.24
CA ILE A 4 -25.83 35.43 68.95
C ILE A 4 -25.53 35.56 67.42
N HIS A 5 -26.36 36.14 66.54
CA HIS A 5 -26.66 37.56 66.21
C HIS A 5 -25.51 38.49 65.76
N SER A 6 -25.79 39.25 64.68
CA SER A 6 -25.37 40.65 64.37
C SER A 6 -24.61 40.77 63.05
N SER A 7 -25.09 41.36 61.94
CA SER A 7 -25.80 42.62 61.63
C SER A 7 -24.88 43.79 61.25
N ARG A 8 -25.25 44.46 60.14
CA ARG A 8 -24.98 45.87 59.71
C ARG A 8 -23.62 46.16 59.07
N SER A 9 -23.45 47.07 58.12
CA SER A 9 -24.31 47.96 57.30
C SER A 9 -23.38 48.80 56.42
N SER A 10 -23.79 49.26 55.23
CA SER A 10 -23.64 50.67 54.82
C SER A 10 -24.19 50.89 53.42
N SER A 11 -25.15 51.80 53.31
CA SER A 11 -25.60 52.42 52.06
C SER A 11 -24.79 53.69 51.80
N HIS A 12 -24.47 54.01 50.55
CA HIS A 12 -24.51 55.39 50.04
C HIS A 12 -24.75 55.42 48.52
N LYS A 13 -25.66 56.30 48.11
CA LYS A 13 -25.99 56.69 46.72
C LYS A 13 -25.13 57.91 46.32
N HIS A 14 -24.77 58.02 45.04
CA HIS A 14 -24.70 59.26 44.21
C HIS A 14 -24.25 58.84 42.78
N LEU A 15 -25.07 58.90 41.72
CA LEU A 15 -25.43 60.00 40.79
C LEU A 15 -24.29 60.58 39.93
N ARG A 16 -24.56 60.61 38.60
CA ARG A 16 -24.01 61.45 37.49
C ARG A 16 -22.69 61.02 36.86
N LYS A 17 -22.40 61.22 35.57
CA LYS A 17 -23.07 61.50 34.25
C LYS A 17 -21.85 61.81 33.33
N ILE A 18 -21.85 61.36 32.06
CA ILE A 18 -21.18 62.06 30.91
C ILE A 18 -19.61 62.05 30.94
N GLU A 19 -18.78 61.94 29.90
CA GLU A 19 -18.85 62.12 28.44
C GLU A 19 -17.65 61.41 27.76
N LYS A 20 -17.80 61.22 26.44
CA LYS A 20 -16.76 60.93 25.43
C LYS A 20 -15.46 61.74 25.59
N ARG A 21 -14.31 61.11 25.25
CA ARG A 21 -13.29 61.76 24.43
C ARG A 21 -12.44 60.77 23.62
N ASP A 22 -12.15 61.26 22.43
CA ASP A 22 -11.51 60.70 21.25
C ASP A 22 -10.00 60.42 21.34
N LYS A 23 -9.54 59.59 20.37
CA LYS A 23 -8.29 59.64 19.59
C LYS A 23 -6.95 59.21 20.21
N ASP A 24 -6.34 58.20 19.58
CA ASP A 24 -5.05 58.22 18.84
C ASP A 24 -4.72 56.76 18.39
N ALA A 25 -4.73 56.34 17.11
CA ALA A 25 -3.85 56.61 15.96
C ALA A 25 -2.53 55.76 15.87
N ARG A 26 -2.62 54.66 15.08
CA ARG A 26 -1.59 54.00 14.18
C ARG A 26 -0.41 53.20 14.80
N PRO A 27 0.34 52.35 14.03
CA PRO A 27 0.24 51.87 12.63
C PRO A 27 0.16 50.31 12.49
N LYS A 28 -0.48 49.70 11.48
CA LYS A 28 -0.02 49.34 10.12
C LYS A 28 1.27 48.50 10.04
N ASP A 29 1.12 47.17 10.04
CA ASP A 29 2.09 46.24 9.45
C ASP A 29 1.42 45.40 8.35
N THR A 30 1.72 45.80 7.12
CA THR A 30 1.66 44.98 5.92
C THR A 30 2.80 43.98 5.97
N ASN A 31 2.51 42.68 5.98
CA ASN A 31 3.50 41.69 5.59
C ASN A 31 2.89 40.66 4.64
N SER A 32 2.93 41.05 3.36
CA SER A 32 3.05 40.14 2.25
C SER A 32 4.27 39.23 2.46
N LYS A 33 4.03 37.98 2.85
CA LYS A 33 4.94 36.90 2.53
C LYS A 33 4.18 35.86 1.74
N GLN A 34 4.52 35.81 0.46
CA GLN A 34 4.46 34.59 -0.34
C GLN A 34 5.05 33.45 0.51
N GLU A 35 4.19 32.61 1.08
CA GLU A 35 4.56 31.23 1.26
C GLU A 35 4.54 30.61 -0.14
N ARG A 36 5.67 30.74 -0.85
CA ARG A 36 6.15 29.61 -1.64
C ARG A 36 6.19 28.45 -0.66
N ALA A 37 5.19 27.58 -0.72
CA ALA A 37 5.26 26.29 -0.06
C ALA A 37 6.59 25.67 -0.49
N LEU A 38 7.49 25.46 0.49
CA LEU A 38 8.69 24.67 0.30
C LEU A 38 8.27 23.35 -0.37
N PRO A 39 9.05 22.77 -1.30
CA PRO A 39 8.85 21.37 -1.62
C PRO A 39 9.16 20.62 -0.33
N SER A 40 8.13 20.17 0.40
CA SER A 40 8.33 19.14 1.41
C SER A 40 8.70 17.91 0.62
N SER A 41 10.00 17.65 0.49
CA SER A 41 10.51 16.40 -0.03
C SER A 41 9.81 15.29 0.74
N HIS A 42 8.97 14.53 0.03
CA HIS A 42 8.15 13.47 0.58
C HIS A 42 8.41 12.23 -0.24
N PHE A 43 8.40 11.07 0.41
CA PHE A 43 8.55 9.83 -0.31
C PHE A 43 7.17 9.43 -0.87
N SER A 44 7.08 9.27 -2.19
CA SER A 44 5.88 8.73 -2.85
C SER A 44 6.23 7.73 -3.94
N PHE A 45 5.25 6.90 -4.28
CA PHE A 45 5.25 6.04 -5.45
C PHE A 45 3.80 5.77 -5.88
N LEU A 46 3.64 5.37 -7.13
CA LEU A 46 2.36 4.90 -7.68
C LEU A 46 2.34 3.39 -7.69
N PHE A 47 1.15 2.81 -7.52
CA PHE A 47 0.96 1.39 -7.69
C PHE A 47 -0.43 1.05 -8.17
N ILE A 48 -0.58 -0.14 -8.74
CA ILE A 48 -1.86 -0.72 -9.10
C ILE A 48 -1.88 -2.19 -8.69
N VAL A 49 -3.08 -2.71 -8.42
CA VAL A 49 -3.32 -4.13 -8.25
C VAL A 49 -4.43 -4.59 -9.19
N ASN A 50 -4.08 -5.39 -10.18
CA ASN A 50 -5.05 -6.05 -11.06
C ASN A 50 -5.29 -7.48 -10.56
N GLU A 51 -6.54 -7.91 -10.48
CA GLU A 51 -6.84 -9.29 -10.14
C GLU A 51 -6.74 -10.18 -11.37
N LEU A 52 -5.96 -11.25 -11.26
CA LEU A 52 -5.77 -12.21 -12.33
C LEU A 52 -6.98 -13.14 -12.41
N GLN A 53 -7.57 -13.25 -13.59
CA GLN A 53 -8.57 -14.28 -13.85
C GLN A 53 -7.85 -15.54 -14.34
N ILE A 54 -8.07 -16.65 -13.66
CA ILE A 54 -7.52 -17.95 -14.07
C ILE A 54 -8.57 -18.64 -14.93
N ALA A 55 -8.22 -18.91 -16.19
CA ALA A 55 -9.08 -19.59 -17.12
C ALA A 55 -9.01 -21.11 -16.84
N GLU A 56 -10.13 -21.69 -16.44
CA GLU A 56 -10.27 -23.14 -16.22
C GLU A 56 -10.49 -23.91 -17.53
N GLU A 57 -10.89 -23.21 -18.60
CA GLU A 57 -11.22 -23.84 -19.88
C GLU A 57 -9.96 -24.23 -20.65
N ASN A 58 -9.84 -25.53 -20.94
CA ASN A 58 -8.81 -26.13 -21.80
C ASN A 58 -7.36 -26.07 -21.28
N VAL A 59 -7.12 -25.66 -20.04
CA VAL A 59 -5.81 -25.72 -19.39
C VAL A 59 -5.87 -26.71 -18.23
N PRO A 60 -5.06 -27.80 -18.24
CA PRO A 60 -5.02 -28.73 -17.12
C PRO A 60 -4.67 -28.01 -15.81
N PRO A 61 -5.36 -28.31 -14.69
CA PRO A 61 -5.02 -27.72 -13.41
C PRO A 61 -3.57 -28.06 -13.05
N SER A 62 -2.81 -27.05 -12.66
CA SER A 62 -1.46 -27.26 -12.14
C SER A 62 -1.54 -27.55 -10.65
N ALA A 63 -0.82 -28.56 -10.19
CA ALA A 63 -0.72 -28.89 -8.78
C ALA A 63 0.71 -29.27 -8.41
N ASP A 64 1.06 -29.14 -7.14
CA ASP A 64 2.31 -29.66 -6.60
C ASP A 64 2.25 -31.20 -6.40
N LEU A 65 3.34 -31.78 -5.90
CA LEU A 65 3.44 -33.23 -5.63
C LEU A 65 2.43 -33.73 -4.58
N TYR A 66 1.82 -32.84 -3.81
CA TYR A 66 0.84 -33.13 -2.77
C TYR A 66 -0.59 -32.80 -3.21
N GLY A 67 -0.79 -32.35 -4.46
CA GLY A 67 -2.08 -32.00 -5.00
C GLY A 67 -2.57 -30.59 -4.64
N ASN A 68 -1.71 -29.72 -4.07
CA ASN A 68 -2.09 -28.32 -3.83
C ASN A 68 -2.18 -27.56 -5.16
N PRO A 69 -3.28 -26.82 -5.42
CA PRO A 69 -3.41 -26.02 -6.63
C PRO A 69 -2.26 -25.02 -6.80
N LEU A 70 -1.76 -24.89 -8.02
CA LEU A 70 -0.71 -23.95 -8.40
C LEU A 70 -1.20 -23.00 -9.50
N PRO A 71 -0.63 -21.79 -9.60
CA PRO A 71 -0.89 -20.89 -10.71
C PRO A 71 -0.59 -21.56 -12.07
N PRO A 72 -1.36 -21.26 -13.13
CA PRO A 72 -1.08 -21.75 -14.47
C PRO A 72 0.33 -21.40 -14.94
N ARG A 73 1.00 -22.37 -15.56
CA ARG A 73 2.40 -22.25 -15.99
C ARG A 73 2.62 -21.47 -17.28
N THR A 74 1.57 -21.01 -17.93
CA THR A 74 1.64 -20.31 -19.21
C THR A 74 0.60 -19.21 -19.24
N SER A 75 0.85 -18.13 -19.96
CA SER A 75 -0.09 -17.04 -20.20
C SER A 75 -1.48 -17.50 -20.65
N ARG A 76 -1.58 -18.63 -21.38
CA ARG A 76 -2.84 -19.22 -21.83
C ARG A 76 -3.81 -19.63 -20.71
N GLY A 77 -3.31 -19.84 -19.50
CA GLY A 77 -4.15 -20.15 -18.33
C GLY A 77 -4.72 -18.92 -17.65
N TYR A 78 -4.45 -17.72 -18.16
CA TYR A 78 -4.96 -16.47 -17.63
C TYR A 78 -5.93 -15.84 -18.62
N GLY A 79 -7.09 -15.42 -18.11
CA GLY A 79 -8.05 -14.60 -18.83
C GLY A 79 -7.77 -13.11 -18.69
N PRO A 80 -8.71 -12.25 -19.10
CA PRO A 80 -8.63 -10.80 -18.89
C PRO A 80 -8.52 -10.48 -17.40
N GLU A 81 -7.61 -9.59 -17.03
CA GLU A 81 -7.47 -9.13 -15.64
C GLU A 81 -8.65 -8.22 -15.24
N ILE A 82 -9.03 -8.26 -13.96
CA ILE A 82 -9.93 -7.24 -13.39
C ILE A 82 -9.05 -6.07 -12.98
N VAL A 83 -9.11 -5.02 -13.79
CA VAL A 83 -8.28 -3.82 -13.62
C VAL A 83 -8.65 -3.08 -12.33
N GLY A 84 -7.66 -2.86 -11.47
CA GLY A 84 -7.80 -2.06 -10.26
C GLY A 84 -7.72 -0.56 -10.54
N ARG A 85 -7.68 0.25 -9.48
CA ARG A 85 -7.37 1.68 -9.61
C ARG A 85 -5.90 1.93 -9.31
N VAL A 86 -5.38 3.03 -9.88
CA VAL A 86 -4.03 3.49 -9.55
C VAL A 86 -4.08 4.25 -8.24
N TRP A 87 -3.21 3.85 -7.33
CA TRP A 87 -3.08 4.42 -5.99
C TRP A 87 -1.74 5.13 -5.87
N ARG A 88 -1.72 6.18 -5.07
CA ARG A 88 -0.51 6.90 -4.66
C ARG A 88 -0.28 6.62 -3.18
N TYR A 89 0.89 6.09 -2.87
CA TYR A 89 1.44 6.11 -1.52
C TYR A 89 2.23 7.41 -1.33
N ARG A 90 2.03 8.10 -0.21
CA ARG A 90 2.79 9.29 0.19
C ARG A 90 3.02 9.26 1.70
N ASP A 91 4.26 9.04 2.13
CA ASP A 91 4.69 9.01 3.55
C ASP A 91 3.75 8.21 4.49
N GLY A 92 3.27 7.06 4.01
CA GLY A 92 2.39 6.17 4.78
C GLY A 92 0.90 6.36 4.49
N VAL A 93 0.51 7.38 3.72
CA VAL A 93 -0.89 7.61 3.32
C VAL A 93 -1.13 7.08 1.92
N VAL A 94 -2.14 6.24 1.76
CA VAL A 94 -2.60 5.76 0.45
C VAL A 94 -3.82 6.56 0.01
N SER A 95 -3.80 7.06 -1.22
CA SER A 95 -4.87 7.86 -1.82
C SER A 95 -5.04 7.53 -3.30
N LEU A 96 -6.20 7.82 -3.88
CA LEU A 96 -6.41 7.63 -5.32
C LEU A 96 -5.46 8.54 -6.13
N ALA A 97 -4.77 7.98 -7.13
CA ALA A 97 -3.94 8.75 -8.04
C ALA A 97 -4.79 9.30 -9.19
N GLU A 98 -5.49 10.40 -8.96
CA GLU A 98 -6.31 11.04 -10.01
C GLU A 98 -5.49 11.39 -11.25
N GLY A 99 -6.05 11.12 -12.42
CA GLY A 99 -5.38 11.30 -13.71
C GLY A 99 -4.55 10.09 -14.17
N PHE A 100 -4.23 9.15 -13.28
CA PHE A 100 -3.50 7.93 -13.60
C PHE A 100 -4.45 6.75 -13.81
N PHE A 101 -4.11 5.88 -14.75
CA PHE A 101 -4.89 4.68 -15.06
C PHE A 101 -4.00 3.60 -15.65
N TRP A 102 -4.51 2.37 -15.66
CA TRP A 102 -3.87 1.23 -16.31
C TRP A 102 -4.15 1.21 -17.81
N TYR A 103 -3.13 0.98 -18.60
CA TYR A 103 -3.25 0.78 -20.03
C TYR A 103 -2.57 -0.50 -20.45
N ARG A 104 -3.31 -1.37 -21.14
CA ARG A 104 -2.80 -2.56 -21.81
C ARG A 104 -3.31 -2.55 -23.26
N PRO A 105 -2.41 -2.47 -24.27
CA PRO A 105 -2.83 -2.38 -25.68
C PRO A 105 -3.67 -3.57 -26.13
N GLU A 106 -3.25 -4.78 -25.77
CA GLU A 106 -3.88 -6.03 -26.15
C GLU A 106 -3.63 -7.16 -25.13
N PRO A 107 -4.48 -8.20 -25.08
CA PRO A 107 -4.25 -9.36 -24.22
C PRO A 107 -2.87 -9.99 -24.47
N GLY A 108 -2.11 -10.25 -23.40
CA GLY A 108 -0.77 -10.82 -23.47
C GLY A 108 0.37 -9.83 -23.75
N SER A 109 0.08 -8.56 -24.08
CA SER A 109 1.08 -7.48 -24.11
C SER A 109 1.28 -6.91 -22.70
N ALA A 110 2.47 -6.42 -22.35
CA ALA A 110 2.70 -5.81 -21.04
C ALA A 110 1.78 -4.60 -20.80
N GLY A 111 1.23 -4.49 -19.59
CA GLY A 111 0.46 -3.32 -19.18
C GLY A 111 1.31 -2.31 -18.42
N VAL A 112 0.86 -1.07 -18.39
CA VAL A 112 1.58 0.07 -17.82
C VAL A 112 0.63 1.05 -17.15
N ILE A 113 1.08 1.69 -16.06
CA ILE A 113 0.43 2.89 -15.54
C ILE A 113 0.75 4.08 -16.46
N CYS A 114 -0.30 4.80 -16.86
CA CYS A 114 -0.23 5.95 -17.74
C CYS A 114 -0.98 7.15 -17.15
N THR A 115 -0.63 8.34 -17.63
CA THR A 115 -1.43 9.57 -17.54
C THR A 115 -1.73 10.11 -18.94
N VAL A 116 -2.79 10.92 -19.07
CA VAL A 116 -3.09 11.64 -20.31
C VAL A 116 -2.54 13.05 -20.22
N ASN A 117 -1.57 13.37 -21.08
CA ASN A 117 -1.09 14.74 -21.25
C ASN A 117 -1.72 15.40 -22.45
N ASN A 118 -2.04 16.69 -22.28
CA ASN A 118 -2.50 17.55 -23.36
C ASN A 118 -1.34 18.47 -23.76
N TYR A 119 -0.92 18.39 -25.01
CA TYR A 119 0.04 19.29 -25.60
C TYR A 119 -0.61 20.10 -26.71
N ILE A 120 -0.02 21.25 -27.01
CA ILE A 120 -0.38 22.06 -28.18
C ILE A 120 0.78 21.88 -29.16
N ASP A 121 0.48 21.41 -30.37
CA ASP A 121 1.50 21.24 -31.41
C ASP A 121 1.97 22.60 -31.98
N GLU A 122 2.93 22.57 -32.90
CA GLU A 122 3.49 23.76 -33.54
C GLU A 122 2.44 24.57 -34.34
N HIS A 123 1.28 23.99 -34.61
CA HIS A 123 0.16 24.61 -35.32
C HIS A 123 -0.97 25.08 -34.40
N GLY A 124 -0.77 25.03 -33.08
CA GLY A 124 -1.78 25.43 -32.12
C GLY A 124 -2.90 24.39 -31.91
N GLN A 125 -2.76 23.17 -32.46
CA GLN A 125 -3.75 22.12 -32.32
C GLN A 125 -3.54 21.32 -31.03
N PRO A 126 -4.61 21.05 -30.27
CA PRO A 126 -4.51 20.21 -29.09
C PRO A 126 -4.28 18.75 -29.50
N PHE A 127 -3.19 18.17 -29.01
CA PHE A 127 -2.84 16.76 -29.17
C PHE A 127 -2.78 16.08 -27.81
N ARG A 128 -3.38 14.89 -27.70
CA ARG A 128 -3.33 14.07 -26.49
C ARG A 128 -2.41 12.89 -26.71
N PHE A 129 -1.52 12.65 -25.76
CA PHE A 129 -0.74 11.42 -25.75
C PHE A 129 -0.73 10.78 -24.37
N LEU A 130 -0.45 9.49 -24.38
CA LEU A 130 -0.27 8.68 -23.18
C LEU A 130 1.18 8.82 -22.73
N GLU A 131 1.38 9.36 -21.53
CA GLU A 131 2.68 9.34 -20.88
C GLU A 131 2.72 8.15 -19.92
N GLN A 132 3.66 7.23 -20.17
CA GLN A 132 3.91 6.07 -19.31
C GLN A 132 4.70 6.52 -18.08
N THR A 133 4.32 6.03 -16.91
CA THR A 133 5.10 6.26 -15.69
C THR A 133 6.31 5.33 -15.67
N LEU A 134 7.43 5.82 -15.15
CA LEU A 134 8.64 5.01 -15.02
C LEU A 134 8.40 3.84 -14.06
N GLU A 135 8.47 2.61 -14.56
CA GLU A 135 8.31 1.39 -13.77
C GLU A 135 9.49 1.16 -12.82
N HIS A 136 9.18 0.84 -11.56
CA HIS A 136 10.13 0.31 -10.59
C HIS A 136 10.17 -1.21 -10.62
N SER A 137 9.00 -1.86 -10.50
CA SER A 137 8.91 -3.31 -10.55
C SER A 137 7.48 -3.81 -10.77
N THR A 138 7.39 -5.02 -11.32
CA THR A 138 6.15 -5.74 -11.58
C THR A 138 6.22 -7.15 -11.01
N PHE A 139 5.19 -7.56 -10.24
CA PHE A 139 5.10 -8.90 -9.65
C PHE A 139 3.71 -9.48 -9.81
N SER A 140 3.65 -10.79 -10.03
CA SER A 140 2.44 -11.57 -9.83
C SER A 140 2.50 -12.28 -8.48
N VAL A 141 1.49 -12.11 -7.64
CA VAL A 141 1.41 -12.64 -6.27
C VAL A 141 0.16 -13.48 -6.13
N PHE A 142 0.29 -14.67 -5.54
CA PHE A 142 -0.77 -15.68 -5.50
C PHE A 142 -1.06 -16.16 -4.08
N ASN A 143 -2.34 -16.27 -3.76
CA ASN A 143 -2.82 -17.09 -2.65
C ASN A 143 -3.21 -18.48 -3.18
N CYS A 144 -2.39 -19.49 -2.88
CA CYS A 144 -2.52 -20.86 -3.41
C CYS A 144 -3.11 -21.84 -2.39
N TRP A 145 -3.92 -21.35 -1.43
CA TRP A 145 -4.62 -22.12 -0.38
C TRP A 145 -3.80 -22.37 0.90
N ARG A 146 -4.48 -22.82 1.98
CA ARG A 146 -4.01 -22.80 3.38
C ARG A 146 -2.63 -23.43 3.62
N PHE A 147 -2.26 -24.47 2.87
CA PHE A 147 -1.00 -25.20 3.06
C PHE A 147 0.14 -24.70 2.15
N LEU A 148 -0.18 -23.88 1.15
CA LEU A 148 0.78 -23.22 0.25
C LEU A 148 0.42 -21.74 0.09
N PRO A 149 0.39 -20.98 1.20
CA PRO A 149 -0.43 -19.78 1.26
C PRO A 149 0.01 -18.66 0.32
N CYS A 150 1.29 -18.52 0.00
CA CYS A 150 1.76 -17.42 -0.82
C CYS A 150 2.90 -17.83 -1.77
N LEU A 151 2.67 -17.62 -3.06
CA LEU A 151 3.68 -17.68 -4.11
C LEU A 151 3.80 -16.33 -4.80
N HIS A 152 4.97 -16.04 -5.36
CA HIS A 152 5.16 -14.85 -6.20
C HIS A 152 6.15 -15.13 -7.33
N ILE A 153 6.14 -14.23 -8.32
CA ILE A 153 7.10 -14.16 -9.42
C ILE A 153 7.22 -12.71 -9.87
N ASP A 154 8.42 -12.28 -10.25
CA ASP A 154 8.81 -10.92 -10.63
C ASP A 154 8.52 -10.58 -12.10
N VAL A 155 7.38 -11.10 -12.61
CA VAL A 155 6.92 -10.86 -13.98
C VAL A 155 5.39 -10.76 -14.02
N ASP A 156 4.88 -10.16 -15.10
CA ASP A 156 3.48 -10.30 -15.49
C ASP A 156 3.24 -11.68 -16.13
N VAL A 157 2.64 -12.60 -15.37
CA VAL A 157 2.38 -13.98 -15.82
C VAL A 157 1.48 -14.07 -17.05
N THR A 158 0.71 -13.03 -17.37
CA THR A 158 -0.15 -13.00 -18.55
C THR A 158 0.66 -12.78 -19.84
N THR A 159 1.93 -12.39 -19.74
CA THR A 159 2.82 -12.15 -20.88
C THR A 159 3.80 -13.30 -21.13
N VAL A 160 3.93 -14.23 -20.17
CA VAL A 160 4.94 -15.29 -20.20
C VAL A 160 4.45 -16.53 -20.95
N GLY A 161 5.13 -16.88 -22.05
CA GLY A 161 4.80 -18.06 -22.87
C GLY A 161 4.94 -19.40 -22.13
N GLY A 162 5.80 -19.45 -21.11
CA GLY A 162 5.93 -20.59 -20.20
C GLY A 162 6.86 -20.33 -19.02
N MET A 163 6.48 -20.87 -17.86
CA MET A 163 7.34 -20.93 -16.68
C MET A 163 8.47 -21.94 -16.92
N GLY A 164 9.70 -21.51 -16.70
CA GLY A 164 10.92 -22.29 -16.91
C GLY A 164 11.94 -22.01 -15.81
N ALA A 165 13.22 -22.29 -16.08
CA ALA A 165 14.30 -21.94 -15.15
C ALA A 165 14.34 -20.43 -14.86
N ASP A 166 14.04 -19.62 -15.87
CA ASP A 166 14.10 -18.15 -15.80
C ASP A 166 12.82 -17.53 -15.20
N ASN A 167 11.71 -18.27 -15.19
CA ASN A 167 10.40 -17.78 -14.72
C ASN A 167 9.85 -18.77 -13.69
N LYS A 168 10.41 -18.72 -12.48
CA LYS A 168 10.10 -19.66 -11.40
C LYS A 168 9.22 -19.00 -10.34
N LEU A 169 8.11 -19.64 -10.01
CA LEU A 169 7.33 -19.31 -8.82
C LEU A 169 8.15 -19.57 -7.56
N SER A 170 8.24 -18.55 -6.71
CA SER A 170 8.96 -18.58 -5.44
C SER A 170 7.99 -18.52 -4.28
N HIS A 171 8.35 -19.19 -3.19
CA HIS A 171 7.67 -19.03 -1.90
C HIS A 171 8.09 -17.72 -1.26
N LEU A 172 7.28 -17.19 -0.35
CA LEU A 172 7.74 -16.12 0.51
C LEU A 172 8.94 -16.57 1.34
N GLU A 173 10.01 -15.80 1.25
CA GLU A 173 11.20 -15.96 2.07
C GLU A 173 11.44 -14.66 2.86
N PHE A 174 11.83 -14.83 4.12
CA PHE A 174 12.04 -13.74 5.05
C PHE A 174 13.50 -13.63 5.46
N TYR A 175 13.90 -12.42 5.83
CA TYR A 175 15.17 -12.15 6.49
C TYR A 175 14.97 -11.15 7.63
N PRO A 176 15.75 -11.29 8.73
CA PRO A 176 15.83 -10.25 9.75
C PRO A 176 16.50 -9.01 9.18
N ASP A 177 15.96 -7.84 9.52
CA ASP A 177 16.65 -6.59 9.23
C ASP A 177 17.97 -6.51 10.03
N PRO A 178 19.08 -6.07 9.41
CA PRO A 178 20.39 -6.01 10.08
C PRO A 178 20.46 -4.95 11.18
N THR A 179 19.56 -3.95 11.17
CA THR A 179 19.55 -2.83 12.10
C THR A 179 18.40 -2.88 13.10
N ASP A 180 17.30 -3.55 12.76
CA ASP A 180 16.13 -3.74 13.61
C ASP A 180 15.79 -5.24 13.74
N ALA A 181 16.27 -5.86 14.82
CA ALA A 181 16.09 -7.29 15.06
C ALA A 181 14.62 -7.76 15.20
N GLY A 182 13.64 -6.85 15.30
CA GLY A 182 12.22 -7.20 15.28
C GLY A 182 11.54 -6.96 13.93
N LEU A 183 12.24 -6.39 12.95
CA LEU A 183 11.70 -6.10 11.63
C LEU A 183 11.88 -7.31 10.70
N THR A 184 10.76 -7.79 10.19
CA THR A 184 10.76 -8.80 9.13
C THR A 184 10.90 -8.12 7.78
N ARG A 185 11.69 -8.72 6.89
CA ARG A 185 11.80 -8.24 5.52
C ARG A 185 11.50 -9.35 4.51
N ILE A 186 10.80 -9.00 3.43
CA ILE A 186 10.53 -9.88 2.28
C ILE A 186 11.49 -9.52 1.13
N ARG A 187 12.20 -10.50 0.56
CA ARG A 187 12.89 -10.33 -0.73
C ARG A 187 12.22 -11.17 -1.81
N ALA A 188 12.29 -10.69 -3.04
CA ALA A 188 11.96 -11.47 -4.22
C ALA A 188 12.90 -12.67 -4.43
N SER A 189 14.13 -12.60 -3.92
CA SER A 189 15.12 -13.67 -4.05
C SER A 189 16.01 -13.79 -2.82
N GLY A 190 16.19 -15.00 -2.30
CA GLY A 190 17.27 -15.33 -1.38
C GLY A 190 17.03 -14.95 0.07
N GLY A 191 15.82 -15.19 0.58
CA GLY A 191 15.59 -15.11 2.02
C GLY A 191 16.19 -16.31 2.76
N SER A 192 16.58 -16.10 4.00
CA SER A 192 17.26 -17.13 4.80
C SER A 192 16.28 -17.99 5.61
N GLN A 193 15.02 -17.56 5.72
CA GLN A 193 14.06 -18.17 6.64
C GLN A 193 12.65 -18.24 6.04
N ARG A 194 11.91 -19.26 6.48
CA ARG A 194 10.49 -19.45 6.14
C ARG A 194 9.54 -18.78 7.11
N HIS A 195 10.01 -18.32 8.27
CA HIS A 195 9.17 -17.70 9.28
C HIS A 195 9.54 -16.22 9.42
N VAL A 196 8.56 -15.42 9.81
CA VAL A 196 8.74 -14.01 10.11
C VAL A 196 9.56 -13.85 11.38
N VAL A 197 10.18 -12.69 11.51
CA VAL A 197 10.96 -12.30 12.67
C VAL A 197 10.06 -11.64 13.70
N GLY A 198 10.26 -12.07 14.95
CA GLY A 198 9.59 -11.54 16.11
C GLY A 198 8.29 -12.26 16.48
N GLY A 199 7.93 -12.15 17.75
CA GLY A 199 6.82 -12.83 18.37
C GLY A 199 5.49 -12.11 18.11
N ARG A 200 4.49 -12.89 17.66
CA ARG A 200 3.07 -12.50 17.55
C ARG A 200 2.82 -11.14 16.88
N PRO A 201 3.34 -10.89 15.66
CA PRO A 201 3.09 -9.63 14.96
C PRO A 201 1.59 -9.36 14.79
N SER A 202 1.13 -8.13 15.00
CA SER A 202 -0.29 -7.76 14.87
C SER A 202 -0.87 -7.94 13.45
N TRP A 203 -0.02 -7.86 12.43
CA TRP A 203 -0.40 -8.07 11.04
C TRP A 203 -0.56 -9.56 10.68
N ILE A 204 -0.14 -10.50 11.56
CA ILE A 204 -0.55 -11.91 11.53
C ILE A 204 -1.76 -12.07 12.48
N PRO A 205 -2.83 -12.80 12.11
CA PRO A 205 -2.96 -13.64 10.91
C PRO A 205 -3.58 -12.94 9.70
N ALA A 206 -3.83 -11.62 9.78
CA ALA A 206 -4.60 -10.92 8.75
C ALA A 206 -3.90 -10.90 7.39
N LEU A 207 -2.62 -10.54 7.35
CA LEU A 207 -1.84 -10.44 6.13
C LEU A 207 -1.24 -11.78 5.70
N LEU A 208 -0.71 -12.54 6.65
CA LEU A 208 -0.08 -13.84 6.44
C LEU A 208 -0.64 -14.86 7.44
N PRO A 209 -0.81 -16.14 7.04
CA PRO A 209 -1.27 -17.18 7.95
C PRO A 209 -0.26 -17.45 9.07
N GLU A 210 -0.77 -18.04 10.16
CA GLU A 210 0.03 -18.39 11.35
C GLU A 210 1.16 -19.37 11.06
N THR A 211 1.12 -20.10 9.94
CA THR A 211 2.23 -20.97 9.50
C THR A 211 3.53 -20.22 9.23
N TYR A 212 3.45 -18.91 9.00
CA TYR A 212 4.63 -18.05 8.86
C TYR A 212 5.09 -17.43 10.19
N ALA A 213 4.33 -17.59 11.28
CA ALA A 213 4.71 -17.02 12.58
C ALA A 213 6.02 -17.66 13.10
N ALA A 214 6.81 -16.87 13.83
CA ALA A 214 8.00 -17.39 14.50
C ALA A 214 7.62 -18.56 15.44
N PRO A 215 8.29 -19.72 15.37
CA PRO A 215 7.93 -20.89 16.18
C PRO A 215 8.28 -20.73 17.66
N SER A 216 9.15 -19.77 18.01
CA SER A 216 9.64 -19.58 19.37
C SER A 216 8.77 -18.59 20.15
N SER A 217 8.33 -19.01 21.34
CA SER A 217 7.68 -18.15 22.34
C SER A 217 8.60 -17.07 22.91
N HIS A 218 9.91 -17.20 22.72
CA HIS A 218 10.93 -16.26 23.18
C HIS A 218 11.44 -15.33 22.06
N ALA A 219 10.78 -15.33 20.91
CA ALA A 219 11.10 -14.39 19.84
C ALA A 219 10.92 -12.95 20.34
N GLN A 220 11.85 -12.07 19.98
CA GLN A 220 11.78 -10.63 20.24
C GLN A 220 10.45 -10.04 19.75
N GLN A 221 9.95 -8.95 20.33
CA GLN A 221 8.74 -8.30 19.82
C GLN A 221 8.93 -7.88 18.35
N SER A 222 7.93 -8.19 17.50
CA SER A 222 7.96 -7.71 16.11
C SER A 222 7.80 -6.20 16.06
N THR A 223 8.54 -5.54 15.17
CA THR A 223 8.49 -4.09 14.96
C THR A 223 7.85 -3.74 13.61
N GLY A 224 7.62 -4.72 12.73
CA GLY A 224 6.95 -4.52 11.46
C GLY A 224 7.35 -5.48 10.34
N LEU A 225 6.99 -5.07 9.12
CA LEU A 225 7.27 -5.69 7.84
C LEU A 225 7.80 -4.62 6.85
N GLY A 226 8.88 -4.95 6.15
CA GLY A 226 9.43 -4.18 5.03
C GLY A 226 9.91 -5.10 3.91
N GLY A 227 10.61 -4.54 2.91
CA GLY A 227 11.08 -5.29 1.75
C GLY A 227 10.26 -5.02 0.49
N CYS A 228 10.24 -5.99 -0.43
CA CYS A 228 9.67 -5.88 -1.76
C CYS A 228 8.20 -5.39 -1.75
N LEU A 229 7.99 -4.16 -2.21
CA LEU A 229 6.71 -3.45 -2.19
C LEU A 229 5.64 -4.16 -3.02
N PRO A 230 5.88 -4.59 -4.28
CA PRO A 230 4.87 -5.31 -5.06
C PRO A 230 4.33 -6.55 -4.33
N ILE A 231 5.19 -7.31 -3.65
CA ILE A 231 4.76 -8.48 -2.87
C ILE A 231 3.89 -8.05 -1.69
N ILE A 232 4.32 -7.07 -0.89
CA ILE A 232 3.57 -6.59 0.28
C ILE A 232 2.20 -6.03 -0.13
N ILE A 233 2.15 -5.25 -1.21
CA ILE A 233 0.93 -4.67 -1.78
C ILE A 233 0.00 -5.79 -2.27
N GLY A 234 0.54 -6.80 -2.97
CA GLY A 234 -0.22 -7.96 -3.41
C GLY A 234 -0.82 -8.75 -2.24
N LEU A 235 -0.05 -8.96 -1.17
CA LEU A 235 -0.54 -9.61 0.06
C LEU A 235 -1.67 -8.81 0.72
N LEU A 236 -1.55 -7.48 0.78
CA LEU A 236 -2.60 -6.61 1.31
C LEU A 236 -3.91 -6.75 0.50
N ALA A 237 -3.81 -6.73 -0.83
CA ALA A 237 -4.95 -6.89 -1.71
C ALA A 237 -5.61 -8.29 -1.60
N LEU A 238 -4.80 -9.34 -1.46
CA LEU A 238 -5.26 -10.71 -1.29
C LEU A 238 -5.98 -10.97 0.05
N THR A 239 -5.92 -10.04 1.01
CA THR A 239 -6.76 -10.10 2.23
C THR A 239 -8.25 -9.89 1.95
N LYS A 240 -8.61 -9.38 0.76
CA LYS A 240 -9.99 -9.10 0.35
C LYS A 240 -10.55 -10.19 -0.54
N LYS A 241 -11.88 -10.23 -0.62
CA LYS A 241 -12.60 -11.18 -1.48
C LYS A 241 -12.32 -10.92 -2.97
N PRO A 242 -12.52 -11.92 -3.85
CA PRO A 242 -12.50 -11.73 -5.30
C PRO A 242 -13.35 -10.54 -5.76
N GLY A 243 -12.83 -9.77 -6.73
CA GLY A 243 -13.44 -8.56 -7.28
C GLY A 243 -13.30 -7.31 -6.39
N HIS A 244 -12.63 -7.42 -5.25
CA HIS A 244 -12.54 -6.38 -4.21
C HIS A 244 -11.12 -6.16 -3.67
N THR A 245 -10.10 -6.52 -4.45
CA THR A 245 -8.67 -6.34 -4.10
C THR A 245 -8.34 -4.91 -3.67
N ASP A 246 -8.99 -3.94 -4.30
CA ASP A 246 -8.85 -2.51 -4.08
C ASP A 246 -9.40 -1.99 -2.73
N ASP A 247 -10.27 -2.76 -2.06
CA ASP A 247 -11.01 -2.28 -0.88
C ASP A 247 -10.07 -1.98 0.29
N VAL A 248 -8.94 -2.69 0.41
CA VAL A 248 -7.92 -2.44 1.44
C VAL A 248 -7.33 -1.04 1.36
N PHE A 249 -7.13 -0.52 0.15
CA PHE A 249 -6.60 0.81 -0.12
C PHE A 249 -7.71 1.87 -0.04
N ARG A 250 -8.86 1.57 -0.64
CA ARG A 250 -10.04 2.47 -0.64
C ARG A 250 -10.51 2.82 0.76
N ASN A 251 -10.51 1.84 1.67
CA ASN A 251 -11.04 2.00 3.01
C ASN A 251 -9.97 2.50 4.00
N GLY A 252 -8.75 2.80 3.54
CA GLY A 252 -7.65 3.28 4.38
C GLY A 252 -7.18 2.25 5.42
N GLU A 253 -7.35 0.96 5.12
CA GLU A 253 -6.95 -0.11 6.05
C GLU A 253 -5.43 -0.25 6.15
N TRP A 254 -4.71 0.17 5.10
CA TRP A 254 -3.27 0.42 5.12
C TRP A 254 -3.02 1.93 5.10
N SER A 255 -2.66 2.49 6.26
CA SER A 255 -2.44 3.92 6.43
C SER A 255 -1.50 4.20 7.62
N GLY A 256 -0.71 5.27 7.52
CA GLY A 256 0.33 5.63 8.49
C GLY A 256 1.37 4.52 8.67
N ASN A 257 1.63 3.74 7.62
CA ASN A 257 2.41 2.50 7.69
C ASN A 257 1.90 1.53 8.75
N ARG A 258 0.58 1.43 8.94
CA ARG A 258 -0.07 0.43 9.79
C ARG A 258 -1.13 -0.29 8.98
N PHE A 259 -1.29 -1.57 9.25
CA PHE A 259 -2.37 -2.35 8.67
C PHE A 259 -3.39 -2.69 9.77
N ARG A 260 -4.58 -2.12 9.63
CA ARG A 260 -5.72 -2.30 10.55
C ARG A 260 -6.83 -3.16 9.96
N GLY A 261 -6.59 -3.69 8.77
CA GLY A 261 -7.54 -4.47 8.04
C GLY A 261 -7.72 -5.88 8.58
N GLY A 262 -8.93 -6.40 8.42
CA GLY A 262 -9.21 -7.82 8.61
C GLY A 262 -9.08 -8.60 7.30
N ARG A 263 -8.67 -9.86 7.39
CA ARG A 263 -8.79 -10.83 6.29
C ARG A 263 -10.26 -11.20 6.13
N SER A 264 -10.78 -11.05 4.92
CA SER A 264 -12.13 -11.49 4.56
C SER A 264 -12.25 -13.01 4.72
N SER A 265 -13.39 -13.50 5.21
CA SER A 265 -13.68 -14.94 5.24
C SER A 265 -13.75 -15.58 3.85
N ARG A 266 -13.86 -14.76 2.79
CA ARG A 266 -13.85 -15.17 1.38
C ARG A 266 -12.55 -14.77 0.65
N ALA A 267 -11.48 -14.48 1.39
CA ALA A 267 -10.17 -14.18 0.82
C ALA A 267 -9.43 -15.44 0.35
N GLU A 268 -9.68 -16.56 1.06
CA GLU A 268 -9.10 -17.85 0.70
C GLU A 268 -9.77 -18.42 -0.54
N PRO A 269 -8.99 -19.03 -1.46
CA PRO A 269 -9.58 -19.87 -2.48
C PRO A 269 -10.28 -21.06 -1.81
N GLU A 270 -11.37 -21.52 -2.44
CA GLU A 270 -12.00 -22.77 -2.05
C GLU A 270 -10.98 -23.92 -2.17
N PRO A 271 -11.03 -24.95 -1.29
CA PRO A 271 -10.09 -26.08 -1.31
C PRO A 271 -9.84 -26.75 -2.66
N THR A 272 -10.84 -26.72 -3.52
CA THR A 272 -10.82 -27.31 -4.86
C THR A 272 -10.99 -26.26 -5.96
N GLY A 273 -11.06 -24.98 -5.58
CA GLY A 273 -11.21 -23.86 -6.50
C GLY A 273 -9.87 -23.40 -7.08
N PRO A 274 -9.93 -22.50 -8.07
CA PRO A 274 -8.72 -21.91 -8.65
C PRO A 274 -7.98 -21.08 -7.60
N VAL A 275 -6.65 -21.03 -7.72
CA VAL A 275 -5.83 -20.14 -6.89
C VAL A 275 -6.22 -18.68 -7.16
N ARG A 276 -6.05 -17.80 -6.18
CA ARG A 276 -6.21 -16.35 -6.42
C ARG A 276 -4.86 -15.74 -6.76
N GLY A 277 -4.82 -14.89 -7.78
CA GLY A 277 -3.64 -14.14 -8.16
C GLY A 277 -3.94 -12.66 -8.32
N VAL A 278 -2.93 -11.84 -8.09
CA VAL A 278 -2.93 -10.42 -8.44
C VAL A 278 -1.64 -10.06 -9.16
N LEU A 279 -1.73 -9.16 -10.13
CA LEU A 279 -0.61 -8.48 -10.75
C LEU A 279 -0.46 -7.13 -10.06
N VAL A 280 0.76 -6.81 -9.62
CA VAL A 280 1.10 -5.56 -8.96
C VAL A 280 2.22 -4.89 -9.73
N GLN A 281 2.01 -3.64 -10.13
CA GLN A 281 3.06 -2.79 -10.70
C GLN A 281 3.27 -1.60 -9.76
N VAL A 282 4.53 -1.31 -9.46
CA VAL A 282 4.98 -0.14 -8.71
C VAL A 282 5.79 0.75 -9.65
N CYS A 283 5.48 2.05 -9.65
CA CYS A 283 6.10 3.05 -10.52
C CYS A 283 6.52 4.28 -9.71
N CYS A 284 7.46 5.04 -10.26
CA CYS A 284 7.73 6.39 -9.81
C CYS A 284 6.48 7.28 -9.97
N ASP A 285 6.24 8.14 -8.99
CA ASP A 285 5.21 9.17 -9.03
C ASP A 285 5.74 10.38 -9.81
N SER A 286 5.36 10.48 -11.09
CA SER A 286 5.82 11.57 -11.97
C SER A 286 5.42 12.97 -11.49
N THR A 287 4.47 13.08 -10.55
CA THR A 287 4.11 14.37 -9.92
C THR A 287 5.02 14.75 -8.75
N ASN A 288 5.91 13.86 -8.33
CA ASN A 288 6.89 14.08 -7.28
C ASN A 288 8.31 13.82 -7.81
N PRO A 289 9.14 14.87 -7.99
CA PRO A 289 10.50 14.70 -8.53
C PRO A 289 11.42 13.85 -7.64
N ASP A 290 11.09 13.69 -6.36
CA ASP A 290 11.86 12.85 -5.43
C ASP A 290 11.43 11.37 -5.48
N SER A 291 10.38 11.04 -6.23
CA SER A 291 9.98 9.65 -6.48
C SER A 291 10.87 9.04 -7.57
N THR A 292 12.03 8.54 -7.15
CA THR A 292 13.01 7.88 -8.03
C THR A 292 13.07 6.38 -7.75
N ILE A 293 13.59 5.61 -8.71
CA ILE A 293 13.87 4.18 -8.54
C ILE A 293 14.74 3.95 -7.31
N ASP A 294 15.78 4.77 -7.13
CA ASP A 294 16.65 4.70 -5.97
C ASP A 294 15.88 4.94 -4.68
N ALA A 295 15.00 5.95 -4.62
CA ALA A 295 14.21 6.23 -3.42
C ALA A 295 13.25 5.08 -3.08
N ILE A 296 12.65 4.43 -4.08
CA ILE A 296 11.76 3.28 -3.86
C ILE A 296 12.57 2.07 -3.39
N THR A 297 13.71 1.79 -4.04
CA THR A 297 14.65 0.74 -3.63
C THR A 297 15.14 0.95 -2.20
N ASP A 298 15.47 2.19 -1.85
CA ASP A 298 15.89 2.62 -0.53
C ASP A 298 14.83 2.30 0.54
N PHE A 299 13.57 2.57 0.22
CA PHE A 299 12.45 2.27 1.08
C PHE A 299 12.20 0.76 1.21
N GLU A 300 12.36 -0.02 0.15
CA GLU A 300 12.29 -1.49 0.22
C GLU A 300 13.39 -2.05 1.15
N ASP A 301 14.62 -1.52 1.02
CA ASP A 301 15.78 -1.95 1.80
C ASP A 301 15.72 -1.52 3.27
N ARG A 302 15.24 -0.30 3.55
CA ARG A 302 15.36 0.32 4.89
C ARG A 302 14.05 0.79 5.50
N GLY A 303 13.02 1.05 4.70
CA GLY A 303 11.71 1.51 5.15
C GLY A 303 10.90 0.45 5.91
N LYS A 304 9.80 0.87 6.55
CA LYS A 304 8.82 -0.04 7.16
C LYS A 304 7.48 0.19 6.48
N ALA A 305 7.10 -0.72 5.58
CA ALA A 305 5.82 -0.66 4.88
C ALA A 305 4.65 -0.87 5.86
N ILE A 306 4.82 -1.76 6.84
CA ILE A 306 3.86 -2.01 7.92
C ILE A 306 4.60 -2.00 9.25
N ARG A 307 4.15 -1.20 10.19
CA ARG A 307 4.60 -1.14 11.58
C ARG A 307 3.70 -2.01 12.42
N ASP A 308 4.27 -2.70 13.39
CA ASP A 308 3.49 -3.46 14.36
C ASP A 308 2.75 -2.50 15.32
N GLU A 309 1.46 -2.73 15.56
CA GLU A 309 0.60 -1.85 16.38
C GLU A 309 0.89 -1.90 17.88
N ARG A 310 1.66 -2.89 18.35
CA ARG A 310 1.94 -3.07 19.79
C ARG A 310 3.09 -2.21 20.33
N LEU A 311 3.56 -1.24 19.53
CA LEU A 311 4.55 -0.22 19.89
C LEU A 311 3.93 1.17 20.03
#